data_AF-K2BE83-F1
#
_entry.id   AF-K2BE83-F1
#
_cell.length_a   1.000
_cell.length_b   1.000
_cell.length_c   1.000
_cell.angle_alpha   90.00
_cell.angle_beta   90.00
_cell.angle_gamma   90.00
#
_symmetry.space_group_name_H-M   'P 1'
#
loop_
_entity.id
_entity.type
_entity.pdbx_description
1 polymer ?
#
loop_
_entity_poly.entity_id
_entity_poly.type
_entity_poly.pdbx_seq_one_letter_code
_entity_poly.pdbx_strand_id
1 'polypeptide(L)'
;MPEIINSDQGCQFTSEDWIHYLREWDIKISMTGKGRCLDNVYIERFWRSFKREEFYLNEYGSVKELRNAISAYIEFYNQKRWHQALDYKTLK
;
A
#
# COMPACT_ATOMS: atom_id res chain seq x y z
N MET A 1 -6.61 11.99 9.45
CA MET A 1 -6.75 10.52 9.51
C MET A 1 -7.82 10.11 8.51
N PRO A 2 -7.72 8.92 7.88
CA PRO A 2 -8.79 8.41 7.03
C PRO A 2 -10.05 8.12 7.85
N GLU A 3 -11.23 8.30 7.25
CA GLU A 3 -12.49 7.91 7.90
C GLU A 3 -12.65 6.38 7.97
N ILE A 4 -12.17 5.68 6.94
CA ILE A 4 -12.23 4.22 6.81
C ILE A 4 -10.83 3.71 6.43
N ILE A 5 -10.38 2.65 7.08
CA ILE A 5 -9.25 1.83 6.61
C ILE A 5 -9.79 0.51 6.07
N ASN A 6 -9.35 0.15 4.86
CA ASN A 6 -9.61 -1.15 4.27
C ASN A 6 -8.36 -2.04 4.37
N SER A 7 -8.51 -3.27 4.85
CA SER A 7 -7.44 -4.27 4.92
C SER A 7 -7.94 -5.66 4.55
N ASP A 8 -7.02 -6.61 4.33
CA ASP A 8 -7.40 -8.02 4.33
C ASP A 8 -7.64 -8.53 5.77
N GLN A 9 -7.97 -9.82 5.87
CA GLN A 9 -8.22 -10.54 7.13
C GLN A 9 -6.95 -11.20 7.70
N GLY A 10 -5.76 -10.74 7.32
CA GLY A 10 -4.50 -11.23 7.87
C GLY A 10 -4.43 -11.07 9.38
N CYS A 11 -3.63 -11.91 10.06
CA CYS A 11 -3.51 -11.91 11.52
C CYS A 11 -3.06 -10.55 12.09
N GLN A 12 -2.29 -9.78 11.32
CA GLN A 12 -1.85 -8.44 11.70
C GLN A 12 -3.03 -7.47 11.82
N PHE A 13 -3.94 -7.48 10.84
CA PHE A 13 -5.09 -6.56 10.80
C PHE A 13 -6.31 -7.06 11.57
N THR A 14 -6.32 -8.33 11.96
CA THR A 14 -7.33 -8.92 12.85
C THR A 14 -6.88 -8.96 14.32
N SER A 15 -5.67 -8.48 14.62
CA SER A 15 -5.16 -8.39 15.99
C SER A 15 -5.95 -7.37 16.84
N GLU A 16 -6.06 -7.66 18.14
CA GLU A 16 -6.74 -6.76 19.08
C GLU A 16 -6.06 -5.40 19.16
N ASP A 17 -4.73 -5.37 19.20
CA ASP A 17 -3.94 -4.13 19.24
C ASP A 17 -4.23 -3.21 18.05
N TRP A 18 -4.30 -3.76 16.84
CA TRP A 18 -4.61 -2.99 15.64
C TRP A 18 -6.04 -2.44 15.65
N ILE A 19 -7.01 -3.30 16.00
CA ILE A 19 -8.43 -2.92 16.07
C ILE A 19 -8.63 -1.84 17.13
N HIS A 20 -7.99 -1.99 18.29
CA HIS A 20 -8.05 -1.02 19.37
C HIS A 20 -7.51 0.33 18.94
N TYR A 21 -6.29 0.35 18.38
CA TYR A 21 -5.66 1.56 17.86
C TYR A 21 -6.57 2.30 16.87
N LEU A 22 -7.18 1.61 15.90
CA LEU A 22 -8.06 2.27 14.93
C LEU A 22 -9.33 2.86 15.57
N ARG A 23 -9.89 2.18 16.57
CA ARG A 23 -11.08 2.66 17.30
C ARG A 23 -10.79 3.89 18.16
N GLU A 24 -9.60 3.98 18.76
CA GLU A 24 -9.18 5.17 19.52
C GLU A 24 -9.17 6.44 18.66
N TRP A 25 -8.90 6.29 17.37
CA TRP A 25 -8.89 7.38 16.39
C TRP A 25 -10.22 7.56 15.64
N ASP A 26 -11.29 6.88 16.06
CA ASP A 26 -12.62 6.88 15.39
C ASP A 26 -12.55 6.47 13.91
N ILE A 27 -11.62 5.59 13.57
CA ILE A 27 -11.44 5.07 12.21
C ILE A 27 -12.31 3.82 12.03
N LYS A 28 -13.19 3.84 11.03
CA LYS A 28 -14.00 2.68 10.66
C LYS A 28 -13.13 1.62 10.00
N ILE A 29 -13.31 0.38 10.42
CA ILE A 29 -12.57 -0.77 9.89
C ILE A 29 -13.41 -1.46 8.84
N SER A 30 -12.92 -1.51 7.60
CA SER A 30 -13.45 -2.33 6.52
C SER A 30 -12.47 -3.47 6.26
N MET A 31 -12.97 -4.69 6.15
CA MET A 31 -12.15 -5.84 5.78
C MET A 31 -12.70 -6.51 4.55
N THR A 32 -11.81 -6.92 3.64
CA THR A 32 -12.20 -7.61 2.42
C THR A 32 -12.94 -8.91 2.74
N GLY A 33 -13.98 -9.22 1.97
CA GLY A 33 -14.66 -10.51 2.08
C GLY A 33 -13.72 -11.64 1.68
N LYS A 34 -13.84 -12.83 2.28
CA LYS A 34 -13.08 -14.01 1.84
C LYS A 34 -13.32 -14.25 0.34
N GLY A 35 -12.25 -14.19 -0.46
CA GLY A 35 -12.32 -14.36 -1.92
C GLY A 35 -12.65 -13.10 -2.73
N ARG A 36 -12.73 -11.90 -2.12
CA ARG A 36 -12.91 -10.63 -2.85
C ARG A 36 -11.59 -9.87 -2.99
N CYS A 37 -10.79 -10.24 -4.00
CA CYS A 37 -9.52 -9.57 -4.31
C CYS A 37 -9.68 -8.11 -4.77
N LEU A 38 -10.87 -7.72 -5.25
CA LEU A 38 -11.12 -6.38 -5.79
C LEU A 38 -10.95 -5.28 -4.74
N ASP A 39 -11.20 -5.58 -3.46
CA ASP A 39 -11.13 -4.60 -2.39
C ASP A 39 -9.67 -4.17 -2.09
N ASN A 40 -8.68 -4.98 -2.49
CA ASN A 40 -7.25 -4.68 -2.36
C ASN A 40 -6.58 -4.27 -3.67
N VAL A 41 -7.35 -4.05 -4.74
CA VAL A 41 -6.82 -3.83 -6.10
C VAL A 41 -5.85 -2.66 -6.18
N TYR A 42 -6.04 -1.62 -5.37
CA TYR A 42 -5.18 -0.43 -5.38
C TYR A 42 -3.80 -0.72 -4.82
N ILE A 43 -3.72 -1.39 -3.66
CA ILE A 43 -2.44 -1.73 -3.04
C ILE A 43 -1.71 -2.82 -3.83
N GLU A 44 -2.43 -3.78 -4.40
CA GLU A 44 -1.87 -4.78 -5.30
C GLU A 44 -1.29 -4.14 -6.58
N ARG A 45 -2.00 -3.16 -7.15
CA ARG A 45 -1.51 -2.41 -8.32
C ARG A 45 -0.22 -1.65 -8.00
N PHE A 46 -0.15 -0.98 -6.84
CA PHE A 46 1.07 -0.32 -6.39
C PHE A 46 2.24 -1.31 -6.30
N TRP A 47 2.06 -2.43 -5.60
CA TRP A 47 3.12 -3.43 -5.43
C TRP A 47 3.55 -4.07 -6.74
N ARG A 48 2.61 -4.30 -7.67
CA ARG A 48 2.93 -4.79 -9.01
C ARG A 48 3.82 -3.80 -9.77
N SER A 49 3.53 -2.50 -9.70
CA SER A 49 4.36 -1.45 -10.30
C SER A 49 5.74 -1.40 -9.66
N PHE A 50 5.83 -1.31 -8.32
CA PHE A 50 7.11 -1.33 -7.60
C PHE A 50 7.97 -2.53 -7.99
N LYS A 51 7.37 -3.73 -8.01
CA LYS A 51 8.12 -4.94 -8.32
C LYS A 51 8.73 -4.91 -9.72
N ARG A 52 7.96 -4.48 -10.72
CA ARG A 52 8.40 -4.45 -12.12
C ARG A 52 9.35 -3.30 -12.43
N GLU A 53 9.11 -2.14 -11.84
CA GLU A 53 9.80 -0.89 -12.18
C GLU A 53 11.06 -0.68 -11.33
N GLU A 54 11.17 -1.34 -10.18
CA GLU A 54 12.29 -1.17 -9.25
C GLU A 54 12.83 -2.52 -8.74
N PHE A 55 12.01 -3.32 -8.05
CA PHE A 55 12.53 -4.49 -7.31
C PHE A 55 13.22 -5.54 -8.20
N TYR A 56 12.64 -5.89 -9.35
CA TYR A 56 13.21 -6.92 -10.25
C TYR A 56 14.38 -6.42 -11.10
N LEU A 57 14.62 -5.11 -11.13
CA LEU A 57 15.71 -4.51 -11.91
C LEU A 57 16.97 -4.26 -11.08
N ASN A 58 16.88 -4.44 -9.76
CA ASN A 58 17.93 -4.07 -8.83
C ASN A 58 18.23 -5.23 -7.87
N GLU A 59 19.48 -5.32 -7.44
CA GLU A 59 19.91 -6.19 -6.34
C GLU A 59 20.13 -5.34 -5.08
N TYR A 60 19.85 -5.89 -3.90
CA TYR A 60 19.99 -5.19 -2.63
C TYR A 60 20.93 -5.96 -1.72
N GLY A 61 22.00 -5.32 -1.26
CA GLY A 61 22.97 -5.89 -0.34
C GLY A 61 22.50 -5.91 1.11
N SER A 62 21.43 -5.18 1.44
CA SER A 62 20.87 -5.17 2.80
C SER A 62 19.39 -4.80 2.85
N VAL A 63 18.73 -5.18 3.95
CA VAL A 63 17.35 -4.73 4.24
C VAL A 63 17.25 -3.21 4.34
N LYS A 64 18.30 -2.53 4.83
CA LYS A 64 18.34 -1.07 4.92
C LYS A 64 18.28 -0.43 3.53
N GLU A 65 19.04 -0.97 2.59
CA GLU A 65 19.06 -0.53 1.20
C GLU A 65 17.69 -0.71 0.53
N LEU A 66 17.08 -1.89 0.69
CA LEU A 66 15.73 -2.16 0.19
C LEU A 66 14.69 -1.19 0.78
N ARG A 67 14.77 -0.86 2.08
CA ARG A 67 13.87 0.13 2.71
C ARG A 67 14.04 1.53 2.12
N ASN A 68 15.27 1.93 1.83
CA ASN A 68 15.53 3.23 1.19
C ASN A 68 14.97 3.26 -0.24
N ALA A 69 15.16 2.19 -1.01
CA ALA A 69 14.60 2.06 -2.36
C ALA A 69 13.06 2.09 -2.37
N ILE A 70 12.41 1.36 -1.44
CA ILE A 70 10.96 1.42 -1.26
C ILE A 70 10.50 2.85 -0.95
N SER A 71 11.19 3.56 -0.04
CA SER A 71 10.84 4.93 0.36
C SER A 71 10.96 5.90 -0.82
N ALA A 72 12.07 5.83 -1.56
CA ALA A 72 12.29 6.63 -2.76
C ALA A 72 11.26 6.33 -3.85
N TYR A 73 10.91 5.06 -4.04
CA TYR A 73 9.90 4.67 -5.02
C TYR A 73 8.49 5.15 -4.64
N ILE A 74 8.12 5.12 -3.35
CA ILE A 74 6.84 5.70 -2.88
C ILE A 74 6.77 7.20 -3.21
N GLU A 75 7.87 7.93 -3.02
CA GLU A 75 7.94 9.35 -3.37
C GLU A 75 7.77 9.56 -4.88
N PHE A 76 8.51 8.81 -5.70
CA PHE A 76 8.37 8.80 -7.16
C PHE A 76 6.94 8.47 -7.60
N TYR A 77 6.36 7.39 -7.07
CA TYR A 77 5.02 6.91 -7.43
C TYR A 77 3.94 7.96 -7.18
N ASN A 78 4.04 8.68 -6.06
CA ASN A 78 3.05 9.68 -5.67
C ASN A 78 3.23 11.03 -6.38
N GLN A 79 4.47 11.45 -6.61
CA GLN A 79 4.78 12.83 -7.02
C GLN A 79 5.23 12.99 -8.47
N LYS A 80 5.67 11.92 -9.13
CA LYS A 80 6.33 12.00 -10.44
C LYS A 80 5.80 11.00 -11.45
N ARG A 81 5.38 9.81 -11.00
CA ARG A 81 4.88 8.75 -11.88
C ARG A 81 3.54 9.13 -12.49
N TRP A 82 3.45 9.05 -13.81
CA TRP A 82 2.19 9.24 -14.52
C TRP A 82 1.29 8.02 -14.37
N HIS A 83 0.01 8.26 -14.08
CA HIS A 83 -0.98 7.21 -13.93
C HIS A 83 -2.02 7.32 -15.04
N GLN A 84 -2.12 6.30 -15.90
CA GLN A 84 -3.11 6.27 -16.98
C GLN A 84 -4.55 6.44 -16.46
N ALA A 85 -4.85 5.89 -15.28
CA ALA A 85 -6.16 6.05 -14.63
C ALA A 85 -6.46 7.50 -14.17
N LEU A 86 -5.44 8.36 -14.13
CA LEU A 86 -5.54 9.78 -13.76
C LEU A 86 -5.24 10.68 -14.96
N ASP A 87 -5.49 10.22 -16.19
CA ASP A 87 -5.18 11.00 -17.41
C ASP A 87 -3.71 11.43 -17.47
N TYR A 88 -2.82 10.49 -17.12
CA TYR A 88 -1.36 10.68 -17.04
C TYR A 88 -0.91 11.77 -16.05
N LYS A 89 -1.73 12.08 -15.04
CA LYS A 89 -1.36 12.96 -13.92
C LYS A 89 -0.76 12.16 -12.75
N THR A 90 -0.22 12.89 -11.79
CA THR A 90 0.30 12.40 -10.51
C THR A 90 -0.82 12.29 -9.46
N LEU A 91 -0.57 11.54 -8.38
CA LEU A 91 -1.56 11.35 -7.29
C LEU A 91 -1.71 12.61 -6.41
N LYS A 92 -0.69 13.46 -6.39
CA LYS A 92 -0.70 14.80 -5.81
C LYS A 92 -0.72 15.85 -6.90
#